data_AF-A0A250L4V9-F1
#
_entry.id   AF-A0A250L4V9-F1
#
_cell.length_a   1.000
_cell.length_b   1.000
_cell.length_c   1.000
_cell.angle_alpha   90.00
_cell.angle_beta   90.00
_cell.angle_gamma   90.00
#
_symmetry.space_group_name_H-M   'P 1'
#
loop_
_entity.id
_entity.type
_entity.pdbx_description
1 polymer ?
#
loop_
_entity_poly.entity_id
_entity_poly.type
_entity_poly.pdbx_seq_one_letter_code
_entity_poly.pdbx_strand_id
1 'polypeptide(L)'
;MGFLVQCSCKLKLMWSVGKVVLKCNLLCGGRDVRARMAGAAAKVAGKIAERNMARQKSLADSPCPVARATDIVGDRWALLIVRDAFDGLRRFGDFRASLGVASNILSDRLKMLVDAGVFDVVPASDGTAYQEYALTKKGEGLFPVIVMLRQWGEAHLFARGEPHSVLVDRSTGRAVRKLALRHDDGRPLKAAETVVRKVGDDAGKTRQ
;
A
#
# COMPACT_ATOMS: atom_id res chain seq x y z
N MET A 1 -30.04 41.26 27.73
CA MET A 1 -29.18 40.36 28.52
C MET A 1 -29.47 38.93 28.07
N GLY A 2 -28.58 38.32 27.29
CA GLY A 2 -28.81 37.04 26.63
C GLY A 2 -28.68 35.84 27.58
N PHE A 3 -29.67 34.95 27.54
CA PHE A 3 -29.64 33.63 28.15
C PHE A 3 -28.86 32.66 27.25
N LEU A 4 -27.80 32.06 27.79
CA LEU A 4 -27.12 30.89 27.24
C LEU A 4 -28.06 29.67 27.34
N VAL A 5 -28.53 29.16 26.20
CA VAL A 5 -29.22 27.85 26.15
C VAL A 5 -28.19 26.77 25.83
N GLN A 6 -27.83 26.02 26.86
CA GLN A 6 -26.97 24.84 26.79
C GLN A 6 -27.72 23.71 26.09
N CYS A 7 -27.33 23.39 24.85
CA CYS A 7 -27.99 22.36 24.04
C CYS A 7 -27.42 20.98 24.39
N SER A 8 -28.15 20.21 25.20
CA SER A 8 -27.80 18.83 25.55
C SER A 8 -28.42 17.87 24.53
N CYS A 9 -27.60 17.22 23.71
CA CYS A 9 -28.03 16.34 22.62
C CYS A 9 -28.11 14.88 23.12
N LYS A 10 -29.32 14.34 23.34
CA LYS A 10 -29.53 12.91 23.64
C LYS A 10 -29.69 12.13 22.33
N LEU A 11 -28.70 11.28 22.05
CA LEU A 11 -28.67 10.37 20.90
C LEU A 11 -29.57 9.15 21.17
N LYS A 12 -30.67 8.98 20.41
CA LYS A 12 -31.41 7.71 20.36
C LYS A 12 -31.16 7.05 18.99
N LEU A 13 -30.43 5.94 18.99
CA LEU A 13 -30.28 5.07 17.82
C LEU A 13 -31.47 4.10 17.77
N MET A 14 -32.25 4.14 16.70
CA MET A 14 -33.21 3.10 16.34
C MET A 14 -32.73 2.43 15.06
N TRP A 15 -32.44 1.12 15.14
CA TRP A 15 -32.06 0.29 14.01
C TRP A 15 -33.32 -0.38 13.44
N SER A 16 -33.73 0.02 12.24
CA SER A 16 -34.68 -0.75 11.45
C SER A 16 -34.38 -0.56 9.96
N VAL A 17 -34.06 -1.68 9.31
CA VAL A 17 -33.98 -1.88 7.85
C VAL A 17 -33.19 -0.79 7.08
N GLY A 18 -31.86 -0.86 7.17
CA GLY A 18 -30.96 -0.42 6.08
C GLY A 18 -30.97 1.06 5.68
N LYS A 19 -31.62 1.96 6.44
CA LYS A 19 -31.55 3.41 6.24
C LYS A 19 -31.34 4.11 7.58
N VAL A 20 -30.22 4.82 7.72
CA VAL A 20 -30.05 5.81 8.78
C VAL A 20 -30.79 7.08 8.34
N VAL A 21 -32.04 7.25 8.78
CA VAL A 21 -32.75 8.52 8.61
C VAL A 21 -32.49 9.37 9.86
N LEU A 22 -31.54 10.30 9.77
CA LEU A 22 -31.41 11.37 10.76
C LEU A 22 -32.50 12.40 10.54
N LYS A 23 -33.60 12.33 11.30
CA LYS A 23 -34.48 13.48 11.50
C LYS A 23 -33.79 14.45 12.46
N CYS A 24 -32.93 15.30 11.92
CA CYS A 24 -32.44 16.48 12.62
C CYS A 24 -33.46 17.61 12.41
N ASN A 25 -34.32 17.84 13.40
CA ASN A 25 -35.32 18.91 13.33
C ASN A 25 -34.74 20.25 13.84
N LEU A 26 -33.54 20.59 13.38
CA LEU A 26 -32.90 21.88 13.64
C LEU A 26 -32.43 22.50 12.33
N LEU A 27 -32.67 23.80 12.20
CA LEU A 27 -32.06 24.70 11.23
C LEU A 27 -30.54 24.82 11.52
N CYS A 28 -29.79 23.75 11.25
CA CYS A 28 -28.34 23.83 11.11
C CYS A 28 -28.04 24.04 9.62
N GLY A 29 -27.37 25.14 9.27
CA GLY A 29 -27.05 25.47 7.88
C GLY A 29 -26.41 24.29 7.16
N GLY A 30 -26.99 23.85 6.04
CA GLY A 30 -26.69 22.58 5.37
C GLY A 30 -25.25 22.38 4.86
N ARG A 31 -24.35 23.35 5.05
CA ARG A 31 -22.90 23.20 4.85
C ARG A 31 -22.21 22.58 6.07
N ASP A 32 -22.66 22.90 7.28
CA ASP A 32 -22.05 22.46 8.54
C ASP A 32 -22.34 20.97 8.83
N VAL A 33 -23.57 20.52 8.56
CA VAL A 33 -23.96 19.11 8.70
C VAL A 33 -23.18 18.21 7.72
N ARG A 34 -22.98 18.67 6.48
CA ARG A 34 -22.20 17.93 5.46
C ARG A 34 -20.72 17.83 5.82
N ALA A 35 -20.11 18.92 6.31
CA ALA A 35 -18.72 18.90 6.76
C ALA A 35 -18.50 17.96 7.95
N ARG A 36 -19.42 17.96 8.94
CA ARG A 36 -19.36 17.06 10.10
C ARG A 36 -19.58 15.59 9.73
N MET A 37 -20.50 15.31 8.79
CA MET A 37 -20.72 13.96 8.27
C MET A 37 -19.53 13.45 7.45
N ALA A 38 -18.92 14.30 6.61
CA ALA A 38 -17.71 13.96 5.87
C ALA A 38 -16.53 13.66 6.82
N GLY A 39 -16.35 14.45 7.88
CA GLY A 39 -15.35 14.20 8.92
C GLY A 39 -15.59 12.90 9.70
N ALA A 40 -16.84 12.59 10.03
CA ALA A 40 -17.21 11.34 10.70
C ALA A 40 -17.01 10.12 9.79
N ALA A 41 -17.39 10.20 8.51
CA ALA A 41 -17.19 9.14 7.53
C ALA A 41 -15.69 8.89 7.26
N ALA A 42 -14.88 9.94 7.15
CA ALA A 42 -13.42 9.81 7.03
C ALA A 42 -12.79 9.15 8.27
N LYS A 43 -13.28 9.48 9.47
CA LYS A 43 -12.81 8.87 10.74
C LYS A 43 -13.20 7.40 10.86
N VAL A 44 -14.38 7.01 10.39
CA VAL A 44 -14.83 5.61 10.35
C VAL A 44 -14.09 4.81 9.28
N ALA A 45 -13.88 5.39 8.09
CA ALA A 45 -13.10 4.76 7.02
C ALA A 45 -11.63 4.55 7.43
N GLY A 46 -11.01 5.55 8.08
CA GLY A 46 -9.69 5.43 8.69
C GLY A 46 -9.63 4.29 9.71
N LYS A 47 -10.58 4.24 10.65
CA LYS A 47 -10.66 3.15 11.64
C LYS A 47 -10.90 1.77 11.03
N ILE A 48 -11.65 1.64 9.93
CA ILE A 48 -11.86 0.35 9.26
C ILE A 48 -10.59 -0.10 8.54
N ALA A 49 -9.86 0.82 7.91
CA ALA A 49 -8.57 0.52 7.27
C ALA A 49 -7.48 0.18 8.30
N GLU A 50 -7.38 0.95 9.38
CA GLU A 50 -6.54 0.67 10.57
C GLU A 50 -6.87 -0.71 11.15
N ARG A 51 -8.16 -1.02 11.33
CA ARG A 51 -8.61 -2.32 11.89
C ARG A 51 -8.35 -3.50 10.95
N ASN A 52 -8.33 -3.29 9.64
CA ASN A 52 -8.01 -4.36 8.68
C ASN A 52 -6.50 -4.61 8.58
N MET A 53 -5.67 -3.58 8.75
CA MET A 53 -4.22 -3.75 8.88
C MET A 53 -3.81 -4.39 10.21
N ALA A 54 -4.38 -3.91 11.32
CA ALA A 54 -4.04 -4.37 12.67
C ALA A 54 -4.52 -5.79 13.00
N ARG A 55 -5.32 -6.42 12.11
CA ARG A 55 -5.83 -7.79 12.31
C ARG A 55 -5.07 -8.88 11.56
N GLN A 56 -4.02 -8.55 10.81
CA GLN A 56 -3.09 -9.57 10.35
C GLN A 56 -2.07 -9.85 11.45
N LYS A 57 -2.00 -11.11 11.90
CA LYS A 57 -0.88 -11.57 12.70
C LYS A 57 0.39 -11.34 11.89
N SER A 58 1.37 -10.63 12.48
CA SER A 58 2.66 -10.44 11.82
C SER A 58 3.25 -11.80 11.44
N LEU A 59 3.83 -11.84 10.24
CA LEU A 59 4.52 -13.01 9.71
C LEU A 59 6.03 -12.91 9.91
N ALA A 60 6.52 -11.97 10.72
CA ALA A 60 7.93 -11.72 10.96
C ALA A 60 8.70 -12.96 11.45
N ASP A 61 8.05 -13.84 12.23
CA ASP A 61 8.66 -15.08 12.75
C ASP A 61 8.45 -16.29 11.82
N SER A 62 7.73 -16.14 10.71
CA SER A 62 7.47 -17.24 9.78
C SER A 62 8.78 -17.78 9.21
N PRO A 63 8.99 -19.11 9.11
CA PRO A 63 10.15 -19.66 8.40
C PRO A 63 10.07 -19.44 6.88
N CYS A 64 8.92 -19.00 6.35
CA CYS A 64 8.72 -18.74 4.93
C CYS A 64 9.17 -17.32 4.56
N PRO A 65 10.18 -17.16 3.65
CA PRO A 65 10.64 -15.84 3.23
C PRO A 65 9.55 -15.03 2.51
N VAL A 66 8.71 -15.70 1.70
CA VAL A 66 7.60 -15.05 0.99
C VAL A 66 6.59 -14.48 1.99
N ALA A 67 6.28 -15.21 3.07
CA ALA A 67 5.37 -14.75 4.11
C ALA A 67 5.89 -13.47 4.78
N ARG A 68 7.18 -13.43 5.15
CA ARG A 68 7.82 -12.23 5.71
C ARG A 68 7.81 -11.05 4.73
N ALA A 69 8.07 -11.30 3.45
CA ALA A 69 8.03 -10.26 2.43
C ALA A 69 6.61 -9.69 2.28
N THR A 70 5.58 -10.53 2.24
CA THR A 70 4.18 -10.08 2.15
C THR A 70 3.67 -9.36 3.38
N ASP A 71 4.31 -9.54 4.54
CA ASP A 71 4.01 -8.75 5.75
C ASP A 71 4.37 -7.26 5.56
N ILE A 72 5.40 -6.98 4.74
CA ILE A 72 5.90 -5.63 4.49
C ILE A 72 5.27 -5.03 3.23
N VAL A 73 5.24 -5.77 2.13
CA VAL A 73 4.86 -5.26 0.80
C VAL A 73 3.60 -5.91 0.22
N GLY A 74 2.92 -6.76 0.97
CA GLY A 74 1.76 -7.51 0.49
C GLY A 74 0.45 -6.72 0.47
N ASP A 75 0.43 -5.50 1.01
CA ASP A 75 -0.74 -4.63 0.92
C ASP A 75 -0.78 -3.88 -0.43
N ARG A 76 -1.99 -3.50 -0.86
CA ARG A 76 -2.25 -2.86 -2.16
C ARG A 76 -1.39 -1.61 -2.41
N TRP A 77 -1.10 -0.81 -1.38
CA TRP A 77 -0.49 0.50 -1.54
C TRP A 77 1.04 0.46 -1.45
N ALA A 78 1.61 -0.44 -0.64
CA ALA A 78 3.06 -0.50 -0.45
C ALA A 78 3.84 -0.57 -1.77
N LEU A 79 3.48 -1.50 -2.64
CA LEU A 79 4.17 -1.66 -3.93
C LEU A 79 3.90 -0.50 -4.92
N LEU A 80 2.76 0.18 -4.80
CA LEU A 80 2.48 1.36 -5.62
C LEU A 80 3.29 2.58 -5.17
N ILE A 81 3.50 2.76 -3.86
CA ILE A 81 4.40 3.78 -3.32
C ILE A 81 5.84 3.51 -3.78
N VAL A 82 6.29 2.26 -3.69
CA VAL A 82 7.63 1.87 -4.16
C VAL A 82 7.79 2.09 -5.67
N ARG A 83 6.77 1.75 -6.47
CA ARG A 83 6.74 2.06 -7.91
C ARG A 83 6.94 3.55 -8.15
N ASP A 84 6.16 4.40 -7.48
CA ASP A 84 6.23 5.85 -7.65
C ASP A 84 7.60 6.40 -7.25
N ALA A 85 8.25 5.82 -6.24
CA ALA A 85 9.60 6.18 -5.86
C ALA A 85 10.63 5.85 -6.94
N PHE A 86 10.49 4.72 -7.65
CA PHE A 86 11.31 4.41 -8.83
C PHE A 86 11.04 5.36 -10.00
N ASP A 87 9.83 5.89 -10.10
CA ASP A 87 9.47 6.93 -11.09
C ASP A 87 9.99 8.33 -10.66
N GLY A 88 10.62 8.44 -9.49
CA GLY A 88 11.32 9.63 -9.00
C GLY A 88 10.54 10.46 -7.97
N LEU A 89 9.35 10.02 -7.55
CA LEU A 89 8.60 10.72 -6.51
C LEU A 89 9.29 10.56 -5.16
N ARG A 90 9.40 11.66 -4.42
CA ARG A 90 10.07 11.70 -3.11
C ARG A 90 9.25 12.37 -2.01
N ARG A 91 8.24 13.17 -2.34
CA ARG A 91 7.49 13.94 -1.34
C ARG A 91 6.13 13.32 -1.09
N PHE A 92 5.64 13.48 0.14
CA PHE A 92 4.30 13.03 0.54
C PHE A 92 3.21 13.56 -0.38
N GLY A 93 3.28 14.85 -0.76
CA GLY A 93 2.32 15.49 -1.64
C GLY A 93 2.25 14.84 -3.02
N ASP A 94 3.41 14.46 -3.57
CA ASP A 94 3.52 13.85 -4.90
C ASP A 94 2.94 12.43 -4.88
N PHE A 95 3.28 11.62 -3.88
CA PHE A 95 2.69 10.29 -3.69
C PHE A 95 1.17 10.37 -3.54
N ARG A 96 0.66 11.35 -2.77
CA ARG A 96 -0.78 11.54 -2.60
C ARG A 96 -1.46 11.91 -3.91
N ALA A 97 -0.86 12.82 -4.68
CA ALA A 97 -1.41 13.26 -5.96
C ALA A 97 -1.42 12.13 -7.00
N SER A 98 -0.34 11.34 -7.07
CA SER A 98 -0.20 10.20 -7.97
C SER A 98 -1.17 9.07 -7.64
N LEU A 99 -1.27 8.67 -6.36
CA LEU A 99 -2.05 7.50 -5.95
C LEU A 99 -3.52 7.78 -5.68
N GLY A 100 -3.91 9.04 -5.47
CA GLY A 100 -5.29 9.42 -5.14
C GLY A 100 -5.80 8.84 -3.81
N VAL A 101 -4.89 8.41 -2.93
CA VAL A 101 -5.21 7.76 -1.65
C VAL A 101 -5.42 8.81 -0.55
N ALA A 102 -6.26 8.49 0.43
CA ALA A 102 -6.47 9.34 1.61
C ALA A 102 -5.17 9.53 2.41
N SER A 103 -4.94 10.76 2.91
CA SER A 103 -3.68 11.13 3.58
C SER A 103 -3.33 10.23 4.77
N ASN A 104 -4.32 9.82 5.57
CA ASN A 104 -4.08 8.92 6.71
C ASN A 104 -3.52 7.56 6.28
N ILE A 105 -4.12 6.97 5.25
CA ILE A 105 -3.66 5.68 4.70
C ILE A 105 -2.25 5.81 4.14
N LEU A 106 -1.96 6.88 3.41
CA LEU A 106 -0.62 7.12 2.87
C LEU A 106 0.41 7.29 3.99
N SER A 107 0.10 8.10 5.00
CA SER A 107 0.97 8.32 6.15
C SER A 107 1.29 7.01 6.87
N ASP A 108 0.27 6.18 7.11
CA ASP A 108 0.44 4.88 7.76
C ASP A 108 1.36 3.96 6.93
N ARG A 109 1.16 3.91 5.60
CA ARG A 109 2.00 3.09 4.72
C ARG A 109 3.44 3.56 4.65
N LEU A 110 3.65 4.85 4.45
CA LEU A 110 4.99 5.42 4.42
C LEU A 110 5.71 5.16 5.74
N LYS A 111 5.01 5.35 6.87
CA LYS A 111 5.55 5.01 8.19
C LYS A 111 5.95 3.53 8.27
N MET A 112 5.07 2.61 7.88
CA MET A 112 5.37 1.17 7.89
C MET A 112 6.58 0.82 7.03
N LEU A 113 6.70 1.41 5.84
CA LEU A 113 7.82 1.15 4.94
C LEU A 113 9.13 1.76 5.46
N VAL A 114 9.07 2.90 6.14
CA VAL A 114 10.22 3.48 6.85
C VAL A 114 10.63 2.60 8.04
N ASP A 115 9.68 2.20 8.88
CA ASP A 115 9.93 1.32 10.03
C ASP A 115 10.49 -0.05 9.58
N ALA A 116 10.10 -0.52 8.38
CA ALA A 116 10.66 -1.71 7.75
C ALA A 116 12.00 -1.49 7.04
N GLY A 117 12.54 -0.27 7.01
CA GLY A 117 13.80 0.09 6.35
C GLY A 117 13.77 0.02 4.83
N VAL A 118 12.59 0.12 4.20
CA VAL A 118 12.43 0.24 2.73
C VAL A 118 12.71 1.67 2.28
N PHE A 119 12.31 2.65 3.09
CA PHE A 119 12.60 4.07 2.89
C PHE A 119 13.35 4.65 4.09
N ASP A 120 14.20 5.63 3.82
CA ASP A 120 14.68 6.59 4.82
C ASP A 120 13.98 7.94 4.63
N VAL A 121 13.84 8.69 5.72
CA VAL A 121 13.37 10.07 5.70
C VAL A 121 14.59 10.99 5.74
N VAL A 122 14.81 11.75 4.68
CA VAL A 122 15.98 12.62 4.51
C VAL A 122 15.55 14.07 4.29
N PRO A 123 16.37 15.06 4.65
CA PRO A 123 16.12 16.45 4.30
C PRO A 123 15.93 16.62 2.80
N ALA A 124 15.04 17.53 2.39
CA ALA A 124 14.77 17.76 0.99
C ALA A 124 16.03 18.21 0.24
N SER A 125 16.21 17.66 -0.96
CA SER A 125 17.40 17.93 -1.79
C SER A 125 17.48 19.38 -2.30
N ASP A 126 16.36 20.12 -2.25
CA ASP A 126 16.26 21.52 -2.68
C ASP A 126 16.59 22.54 -1.57
N GLY A 127 17.05 22.07 -0.41
CA GLY A 127 17.43 22.93 0.72
C GLY A 127 16.24 23.53 1.48
N THR A 128 15.02 23.09 1.19
CA THR A 128 13.83 23.46 1.98
C THR A 128 13.77 22.69 3.29
N ALA A 129 12.93 23.13 4.22
CA ALA A 129 12.66 22.43 5.48
C ALA A 129 11.78 21.17 5.30
N TYR A 130 11.46 20.78 4.06
CA TYR A 130 10.65 19.59 3.78
C TYR A 130 11.49 18.31 3.94
N GLN A 131 10.77 17.20 4.11
CA GLN A 131 11.35 15.87 4.18
C GLN A 131 11.04 15.10 2.89
N GLU A 132 11.98 14.29 2.44
CA GLU A 132 11.89 13.40 1.29
C GLU A 132 12.02 11.95 1.73
N TYR A 133 11.31 11.05 1.05
CA TYR A 133 11.42 9.62 1.22
C TYR A 133 12.40 9.07 0.18
N ALA A 134 13.53 8.56 0.63
CA ALA A 134 14.57 7.97 -0.21
C ALA A 134 14.55 6.45 -0.08
N LEU A 135 14.57 5.72 -1.20
CA LEU A 135 14.70 4.27 -1.16
C LEU A 135 16.05 3.90 -0.53
N THR A 136 16.03 2.94 0.39
CA THR A 136 17.26 2.34 0.92
C THR A 136 17.75 1.25 -0.03
N LYS A 137 18.93 0.66 0.23
CA LYS A 137 19.39 -0.54 -0.49
C LYS A 137 18.37 -1.69 -0.44
N LYS A 138 17.66 -1.83 0.69
CA LYS A 138 16.59 -2.83 0.84
C LYS A 138 15.40 -2.49 -0.06
N GLY A 139 15.03 -1.21 -0.15
CA GLY A 139 13.97 -0.75 -1.04
C GLY A 139 14.31 -0.87 -2.51
N GLU A 140 15.54 -0.51 -2.91
CA GLU A 140 16.04 -0.70 -4.28
C GLU A 140 15.99 -2.18 -4.71
N GLY A 141 16.21 -3.11 -3.79
CA GLY A 141 16.06 -4.55 -4.02
C GLY A 141 14.65 -5.00 -4.44
N LEU A 142 13.63 -4.16 -4.28
CA LEU A 142 12.27 -4.44 -4.76
C LEU A 142 12.08 -4.17 -6.26
N PHE A 143 13.04 -3.56 -6.94
CA PHE A 143 12.90 -3.23 -8.36
C PHE A 143 12.51 -4.45 -9.23
N PRO A 144 13.16 -5.64 -9.11
CA PRO A 144 12.76 -6.81 -9.89
C PRO A 144 11.32 -7.26 -9.60
N VAL A 145 10.84 -7.08 -8.37
CA VAL A 145 9.45 -7.41 -7.98
C VAL A 145 8.47 -6.50 -8.71
N ILE A 146 8.75 -5.20 -8.76
CA ILE A 146 7.94 -4.22 -9.52
C ILE A 146 7.94 -4.55 -11.01
N VAL A 147 9.09 -4.89 -11.59
CA VAL A 147 9.20 -5.26 -13.01
C VAL A 147 8.38 -6.52 -13.30
N MET A 148 8.42 -7.52 -12.43
CA MET A 148 7.63 -8.75 -12.61
C MET A 148 6.14 -8.52 -12.51
N LEU A 149 5.68 -7.74 -11.53
CA LEU A 149 4.27 -7.38 -11.40
C LEU A 149 3.78 -6.61 -12.62
N ARG A 150 4.59 -5.66 -13.12
CA ARG A 150 4.29 -4.92 -14.35
C ARG A 150 4.13 -5.87 -15.54
N GLN A 151 5.14 -6.70 -15.82
CA GLN A 151 5.13 -7.59 -16.98
C GLN A 151 4.00 -8.64 -16.91
N TRP A 152 3.66 -9.11 -15.71
CA TRP A 152 2.51 -9.98 -15.50
C TRP A 152 1.20 -9.24 -15.78
N GLY A 153 1.06 -8.00 -15.29
CA GLY A 153 -0.10 -7.16 -15.55
C GLY A 153 -0.30 -6.89 -17.05
N GLU A 154 0.76 -6.45 -17.73
CA GLU A 154 0.78 -6.21 -19.19
C GLU A 154 0.35 -7.45 -19.99
N ALA A 155 0.71 -8.66 -19.54
CA ALA A 155 0.41 -9.90 -20.25
C ALA A 155 -1.02 -10.42 -20.03
N HIS A 156 -1.69 -10.03 -18.94
CA HIS A 156 -2.91 -10.71 -18.49
C HIS A 156 -4.10 -9.80 -18.17
N LEU A 157 -3.87 -8.52 -17.89
CA LEU A 157 -4.91 -7.62 -17.37
C LEU A 157 -5.39 -6.56 -18.36
N PHE A 158 -4.80 -6.50 -19.55
CA PHE A 158 -5.17 -5.55 -20.60
C PHE A 158 -5.83 -6.27 -21.77
N ALA A 159 -6.87 -5.67 -22.33
CA ALA A 159 -7.49 -6.15 -23.55
C ALA A 159 -6.53 -5.99 -24.74
N ARG A 160 -6.78 -6.74 -25.82
CA ARG A 160 -5.97 -6.65 -27.03
C ARG A 160 -6.04 -5.23 -27.59
N GLY A 161 -4.88 -4.56 -27.64
CA GLY A 161 -4.75 -3.20 -28.15
C GLY A 161 -5.12 -2.10 -27.15
N GLU A 162 -5.45 -2.45 -25.90
CA GLU A 162 -5.66 -1.47 -24.84
C GLU A 162 -4.32 -0.81 -24.47
N PRO A 163 -4.24 0.53 -24.49
CA PRO A 163 -2.98 1.22 -24.18
C PRO A 163 -2.64 1.08 -22.69
N HIS A 164 -1.36 0.84 -22.41
CA HIS A 164 -0.82 0.79 -21.07
C HIS A 164 0.62 1.30 -21.01
N SER A 165 1.06 1.72 -19.83
CA SER A 165 2.44 2.18 -19.63
C SER A 165 3.42 1.01 -19.78
N VAL A 166 4.55 1.26 -20.44
CA VAL A 166 5.62 0.26 -20.66
C VAL A 166 6.89 0.74 -19.98
N LEU A 167 7.61 -0.16 -19.31
CA LEU A 167 8.93 0.14 -18.76
C LEU A 167 9.98 0.09 -19.87
N VAL A 168 10.73 1.19 -20.04
CA VAL A 168 11.77 1.32 -21.05
C VAL A 168 13.14 1.53 -20.41
N ASP A 169 14.17 1.02 -21.07
CA ASP A 169 15.56 1.35 -20.77
C ASP A 169 15.82 2.80 -21.20
N ARG A 170 16.26 3.63 -20.25
CA ARG A 170 16.50 5.06 -20.47
C ARG A 170 17.55 5.33 -21.55
N SER A 171 18.54 4.46 -21.70
CA SER A 171 19.64 4.63 -22.66
C SER A 171 19.25 4.29 -24.09
N THR A 172 18.38 3.29 -24.27
CA THR A 172 18.00 2.78 -25.59
C THR A 172 16.59 3.16 -26.03
N GLY A 173 15.73 3.58 -25.09
CA GLY A 173 14.30 3.82 -25.31
C GLY A 173 13.49 2.54 -25.56
N ARG A 174 14.12 1.36 -25.52
CA ARG A 174 13.46 0.08 -25.82
C ARG A 174 12.80 -0.48 -24.57
N ALA A 175 11.70 -1.21 -24.77
CA ALA A 175 11.02 -1.92 -23.69
C ALA A 175 11.98 -2.89 -22.99
N VAL A 176 11.94 -2.90 -21.66
CA VAL A 176 12.72 -3.84 -20.85
C VAL A 176 12.28 -5.27 -21.17
N ARG A 177 13.26 -6.14 -21.43
CA ARG A 177 13.00 -7.55 -21.77
C ARG A 177 12.24 -8.25 -20.63
N LYS A 178 11.37 -9.20 -20.98
CA LYS A 178 10.73 -10.10 -20.01
C LYS A 178 11.78 -10.77 -19.12
N LEU A 179 11.63 -10.65 -17.79
CA LEU A 179 12.51 -11.41 -16.90
C LEU A 179 12.18 -12.89 -17.05
N ALA A 180 13.22 -13.71 -17.01
CA ALA A 180 13.12 -15.15 -17.12
C ALA A 180 14.01 -15.77 -16.06
N LEU A 181 13.46 -16.70 -15.29
CA LEU A 181 14.26 -17.58 -14.44
C LEU A 181 15.04 -18.52 -15.33
N ARG A 182 16.32 -18.68 -15.02
CA ARG A 182 17.24 -19.51 -15.79
C ARG A 182 18.04 -20.40 -14.86
N HIS A 183 18.43 -21.55 -15.39
CA HIS A 183 19.52 -22.35 -14.83
C HIS A 183 20.85 -21.57 -14.92
N ASP A 184 21.86 -22.05 -14.22
CA ASP A 184 23.24 -21.57 -14.31
C ASP A 184 23.80 -21.64 -15.74
N ASP A 185 23.39 -22.67 -16.51
CA ASP A 185 23.70 -22.84 -17.93
C ASP A 185 22.90 -21.92 -18.87
N GLY A 186 22.01 -21.09 -18.34
CA GLY A 186 21.23 -20.12 -19.10
C GLY A 186 19.93 -20.65 -19.71
N ARG A 187 19.59 -21.95 -19.61
CA ARG A 187 18.28 -22.46 -20.09
C ARG A 187 17.13 -21.95 -19.22
N PRO A 188 15.91 -21.77 -19.76
CA PRO A 188 14.74 -21.36 -18.95
C PRO A 188 14.42 -22.39 -17.87
N LEU A 189 14.20 -21.93 -16.64
CA LEU A 189 13.81 -22.76 -15.49
C LEU A 189 12.30 -22.67 -15.26
N LYS A 190 11.61 -23.81 -15.21
CA LYS A 190 10.17 -23.88 -14.95
C LYS A 190 9.87 -24.18 -13.48
N ALA A 191 8.69 -23.79 -13.03
CA ALA A 191 8.24 -24.06 -11.65
C ALA A 191 8.24 -25.56 -11.31
N ALA A 192 7.84 -26.43 -12.25
CA ALA A 192 7.82 -27.89 -12.06
C ALA A 192 9.22 -28.50 -11.86
N GLU A 193 10.28 -27.79 -12.22
CA GLU A 193 11.68 -28.20 -12.06
C GLU A 193 12.29 -27.65 -10.75
N THR A 194 11.48 -27.01 -9.91
CA THR A 194 11.90 -26.43 -8.63
C THR A 194 11.20 -27.09 -7.46
N VAL A 195 11.88 -27.14 -6.31
CA VAL A 195 11.32 -27.61 -5.05
C VAL A 195 11.79 -26.71 -3.92
N VAL A 196 10.87 -26.36 -3.01
CA VAL A 196 11.22 -25.65 -1.77
C VAL A 196 11.54 -26.68 -0.71
N ARG A 197 12.77 -26.67 -0.20
CA ARG A 197 13.14 -27.41 1.02
C ARG A 197 12.73 -26.59 2.23
N LYS A 198 11.73 -27.05 3.00
CA LYS A 198 11.27 -26.32 4.18
C LYS A 198 12.15 -26.65 5.38
N VAL A 199 12.37 -25.66 6.24
CA VAL A 199 13.06 -25.85 7.52
C VAL A 199 12.25 -26.82 8.37
N GLY A 200 12.87 -27.94 8.77
CA GLY A 200 12.25 -28.98 9.61
C GLY A 200 11.84 -30.26 8.86
N ASP A 201 11.73 -30.25 7.52
CA ASP A 201 11.33 -31.44 6.75
C ASP A 201 12.43 -32.53 6.71
N ASP A 202 13.69 -32.17 7.00
CA ASP A 202 14.82 -33.10 7.07
C ASP A 202 15.02 -33.72 8.47
N ALA A 203 14.34 -33.22 9.50
CA ALA A 203 14.48 -33.72 10.88
C ALA A 203 13.84 -35.11 11.11
N GLY A 204 13.06 -35.61 10.15
CA GLY A 204 12.40 -36.92 10.21
C GLY A 204 13.09 -38.04 9.42
N LYS A 205 14.21 -37.76 8.71
CA LYS A 205 14.88 -38.75 7.84
C LYS A 205 16.16 -39.37 8.42
N THR A 206 16.51 -39.06 9.66
CA THR A 206 17.63 -39.69 10.38
C THR A 206 17.13 -40.51 11.57
N ARG A 207 16.50 -41.66 11.29
CA ARG A 207 16.46 -42.82 12.19
C ARG A 207 16.55 -44.08 11.34
N GLN A 208 17.78 -44.59 11.24
CA GLN A 208 18.06 -46.00 10.94
C GLN A 208 17.54 -46.87 12.08
#